data_AF-A0A527GEK6-F1
#
_entry.id   AF-A0A527GEK6-F1
#
_cell.length_a   1.000
_cell.length_b   1.000
_cell.length_c   1.000
_cell.angle_alpha   90.00
_cell.angle_beta   90.00
_cell.angle_gamma   90.00
#
_symmetry.space_group_name_H-M   'P 1'
#
loop_
_entity.id
_entity.type
_entity.pdbx_description
1 polymer ?
#
loop_
_entity_poly.entity_id
_entity_poly.type
_entity_poly.pdbx_seq_one_letter_code
_entity_poly.pdbx_strand_id
1 'polypeptide(L)'
;IAAGKPVLCEKPLAENYGKATEMAEAAEAAGIVNMVNLTYRNVAALQRARQMVQAGEIGTVRHVEASYLQSWLVSKFWGDWRTDPKWLWRLSRGHGSNGVLGDVGIHILDFASYGAAVDIDHVFCRLRAFDKAPGNRIGDYGLDANDSFAMTLDFSNGAFGVVHASRWATGHLNELRLRIYGEKGGIEVVHNLDGSALKACIGENVENAIWEELDAGTVPTNYQRFTDA
;
A
#
# COMPACT_ATOMS: atom_id res chain seq x y z
N ILE A 1 20.53 6.74 -13.39
CA ILE A 1 20.42 8.21 -13.48
C ILE A 1 21.69 8.90 -13.98
N ALA A 2 22.90 8.57 -13.49
CA ALA A 2 24.16 9.23 -13.88
C ALA A 2 24.45 9.22 -15.41
N ALA A 3 23.92 8.24 -16.12
CA ALA A 3 23.99 8.16 -17.58
C ALA A 3 22.97 9.06 -18.33
N GLY A 4 22.29 9.98 -17.64
CA GLY A 4 21.28 10.87 -18.23
C GLY A 4 20.04 10.15 -18.76
N LYS A 5 19.66 9.02 -18.15
CA LYS A 5 18.51 8.20 -18.59
C LYS A 5 17.38 8.30 -17.56
N PRO A 6 16.12 8.54 -18.01
CA PRO A 6 14.95 8.40 -17.15
C PRO A 6 14.87 7.01 -16.52
N VAL A 7 14.44 6.92 -15.27
CA VAL A 7 14.32 5.64 -14.55
C VAL A 7 12.92 5.47 -13.96
N LEU A 8 12.25 4.37 -14.35
CA LEU A 8 11.12 3.81 -13.63
C LEU A 8 11.64 2.68 -12.73
N CYS A 9 11.67 2.91 -11.42
CA CYS A 9 12.20 1.99 -10.43
C CYS A 9 11.07 1.19 -9.77
N GLU A 10 11.25 -0.12 -9.58
CA GLU A 10 10.31 -0.92 -8.80
C GLU A 10 10.27 -0.49 -7.33
N LYS A 11 9.16 -0.82 -6.67
CA LYS A 11 8.99 -0.60 -5.23
C LYS A 11 9.58 -1.79 -4.44
N PRO A 12 9.99 -1.57 -3.17
CA PRO A 12 10.25 -0.27 -2.55
C PRO A 12 11.46 0.41 -3.18
N LEU A 13 11.56 1.73 -3.10
CA LEU A 13 12.63 2.51 -3.74
C LEU A 13 14.03 2.00 -3.38
N ALA A 14 14.24 1.63 -2.11
CA ALA A 14 15.48 1.03 -1.62
C ALA A 14 15.22 0.13 -0.40
N GLU A 15 16.24 -0.56 0.09
CA GLU A 15 16.11 -1.45 1.26
C GLU A 15 16.05 -0.72 2.60
N ASN A 16 16.47 0.56 2.63
CA ASN A 16 16.44 1.39 3.82
C ASN A 16 16.29 2.88 3.46
N TYR A 17 15.97 3.68 4.48
CA TYR A 17 15.76 5.12 4.33
C TYR A 17 16.96 5.86 3.77
N GLY A 18 18.17 5.63 4.29
CA GLY A 18 19.37 6.36 3.85
C GLY A 18 19.66 6.19 2.36
N LYS A 19 19.53 4.97 1.83
CA LYS A 19 19.66 4.69 0.40
C LYS A 19 18.52 5.30 -0.42
N ALA A 20 17.28 5.26 0.10
CA ALA A 20 16.13 5.87 -0.57
C ALA A 20 16.31 7.39 -0.70
N THR A 21 16.82 8.05 0.35
CA THR A 21 17.17 9.47 0.35
C THR A 21 18.26 9.77 -0.67
N GLU A 22 19.37 9.02 -0.67
CA GLU A 22 20.44 9.18 -1.66
C GLU A 22 19.91 9.07 -3.10
N MET A 23 19.05 8.07 -3.37
CA MET A 23 18.43 7.88 -4.68
C MET A 23 17.51 9.04 -5.06
N ALA A 24 16.73 9.56 -4.11
CA ALA A 24 15.82 10.69 -4.33
C ALA A 24 16.60 11.99 -4.60
N GLU A 25 17.58 12.32 -3.77
CA GLU A 25 18.44 13.51 -3.94
C GLU A 25 19.18 13.47 -5.28
N ALA A 26 19.71 12.32 -5.66
CA ALA A 26 20.40 12.16 -6.93
C ALA A 26 19.45 12.27 -8.14
N ALA A 27 18.20 11.79 -8.00
CA ALA A 27 17.16 11.94 -9.02
C ALA A 27 16.73 13.41 -9.19
N GLU A 28 16.56 14.14 -8.09
CA GLU A 28 16.25 15.57 -8.08
C GLU A 28 17.39 16.39 -8.71
N ALA A 29 18.64 16.14 -8.30
CA ALA A 29 19.80 16.82 -8.84
C ALA A 29 20.03 16.57 -10.34
N ALA A 30 19.64 15.39 -10.84
CA ALA A 30 19.78 15.06 -12.25
C ALA A 30 18.79 15.83 -13.14
N GLY A 31 17.66 16.31 -12.59
CA GLY A 31 16.66 17.08 -13.35
C GLY A 31 16.02 16.32 -14.52
N ILE A 32 16.05 14.98 -14.48
CA ILE A 32 15.43 14.10 -15.48
C ILE A 32 14.25 13.36 -14.87
N VAL A 33 13.31 12.92 -15.70
CA VAL A 33 12.13 12.16 -15.26
C VAL A 33 12.55 10.89 -14.53
N ASN A 34 12.07 10.74 -13.29
CA ASN A 34 12.24 9.54 -12.47
C ASN A 34 10.91 9.20 -11.78
N MET A 35 10.61 7.92 -11.61
CA MET A 35 9.38 7.46 -10.98
C MET A 35 9.59 6.17 -10.20
N VAL A 36 8.92 6.06 -9.05
CA VAL A 36 8.76 4.78 -8.33
C VAL A 36 7.46 4.13 -8.77
N ASN A 37 7.49 2.85 -9.12
CA ASN A 37 6.31 2.11 -9.55
C ASN A 37 5.41 1.72 -8.36
N LEU A 38 4.70 2.71 -7.82
CA LEU A 38 3.60 2.52 -6.87
C LEU A 38 2.34 2.14 -7.66
N THR A 39 2.30 0.90 -8.13
CA THR A 39 1.35 0.44 -9.15
C THR A 39 -0.12 0.63 -8.78
N TYR A 40 -0.48 0.64 -7.49
CA TYR A 40 -1.86 0.86 -7.06
C TYR A 40 -2.36 2.29 -7.26
N ARG A 41 -1.49 3.24 -7.63
CA ARG A 41 -1.91 4.53 -8.19
C ARG A 41 -2.52 4.41 -9.60
N ASN A 42 -2.54 3.22 -10.21
CA ASN A 42 -3.32 2.92 -11.42
C ASN A 42 -4.79 2.60 -11.12
N VAL A 43 -5.17 2.45 -9.84
CA VAL A 43 -6.55 2.15 -9.46
C VAL A 43 -7.40 3.41 -9.61
N ALA A 44 -8.35 3.39 -10.56
CA ALA A 44 -9.23 4.53 -10.83
C ALA A 44 -10.04 4.94 -9.58
N ALA A 45 -10.55 3.96 -8.82
CA ALA A 45 -11.27 4.19 -7.56
C ALA A 45 -10.44 4.97 -6.53
N LEU A 46 -9.13 4.68 -6.41
CA LEU A 46 -8.22 5.42 -5.54
C LEU A 46 -8.02 6.85 -6.03
N GLN A 47 -7.83 7.03 -7.34
CA GLN A 47 -7.64 8.36 -7.94
C GLN A 47 -8.88 9.23 -7.75
N ARG A 48 -10.07 8.67 -7.99
CA ARG A 48 -11.34 9.37 -7.79
C ARG A 48 -11.59 9.67 -6.30
N ALA A 49 -11.31 8.73 -5.39
CA ALA A 49 -11.38 8.98 -3.96
C ALA A 49 -10.50 10.16 -3.54
N ARG A 50 -9.23 10.20 -3.98
CA ARG A 50 -8.32 11.32 -3.73
C ARG A 50 -8.90 12.64 -4.23
N GLN A 51 -9.43 12.67 -5.45
CA GLN A 51 -10.05 13.87 -6.02
C GLN A 51 -11.22 14.38 -5.18
N MET A 52 -12.10 13.47 -4.70
CA MET A 52 -13.23 13.83 -3.84
C MET A 52 -12.76 14.43 -2.51
N VAL A 53 -11.70 13.87 -1.91
CA VAL A 53 -11.10 14.43 -0.69
C VAL A 53 -10.53 15.82 -0.95
N GLN A 54 -9.76 15.99 -2.03
CA GLN A 54 -9.18 17.29 -2.40
C GLN A 54 -10.24 18.34 -2.76
N ALA A 55 -11.39 17.91 -3.29
CA ALA A 55 -12.55 18.77 -3.57
C ALA A 55 -13.35 19.13 -2.31
N GLY A 56 -13.01 18.56 -1.14
CA GLY A 56 -13.67 18.84 0.13
C GLY A 56 -15.04 18.18 0.27
N GLU A 57 -15.35 17.15 -0.55
CA GLU A 57 -16.65 16.47 -0.55
C GLU A 57 -16.95 15.79 0.80
N ILE A 58 -15.92 15.35 1.53
CA ILE A 58 -16.05 14.78 2.88
C ILE A 58 -15.59 15.74 3.99
N GLY A 59 -15.27 16.99 3.69
CA GLY A 59 -14.73 17.95 4.66
C GLY A 59 -13.32 17.61 5.12
N THR A 60 -12.93 18.03 6.33
CA THR A 60 -11.61 17.72 6.89
C THR A 60 -11.54 16.24 7.24
N VAL A 61 -10.52 15.53 6.76
CA VAL A 61 -10.28 14.12 7.14
C VAL A 61 -10.04 14.03 8.65
N ARG A 62 -10.72 13.09 9.31
CA ARG A 62 -10.64 12.82 10.75
C ARG A 62 -10.15 11.41 11.06
N HIS A 63 -10.49 10.44 10.23
CA HIS A 63 -10.08 9.05 10.43
C HIS A 63 -9.73 8.34 9.12
N VAL A 64 -8.71 7.49 9.14
CA VAL A 64 -8.29 6.66 8.00
C VAL A 64 -8.06 5.22 8.44
N GLU A 65 -8.70 4.27 7.77
CA GLU A 65 -8.43 2.84 7.93
C GLU A 65 -7.89 2.28 6.62
N ALA A 66 -6.81 1.50 6.67
CA ALA A 66 -6.35 0.79 5.48
C ALA A 66 -5.82 -0.62 5.79
N SER A 67 -6.08 -1.55 4.88
CA SER A 67 -5.58 -2.92 5.00
C SER A 67 -5.07 -3.47 3.68
N TYR A 68 -3.97 -4.21 3.71
CA TYR A 68 -3.53 -5.03 2.59
C TYR A 68 -3.39 -6.49 3.01
N LEU A 69 -4.31 -7.32 2.54
CA LEU A 69 -4.49 -8.69 2.95
C LEU A 69 -4.11 -9.67 1.84
N GLN A 70 -3.24 -10.60 2.20
CA GLN A 70 -2.84 -11.75 1.40
C GLN A 70 -2.85 -13.02 2.25
N SER A 71 -2.91 -14.16 1.59
CA SER A 71 -2.96 -15.47 2.26
C SER A 71 -1.97 -16.49 1.69
N TRP A 72 -0.94 -16.05 0.95
CA TRP A 72 -0.03 -16.98 0.27
C TRP A 72 0.84 -17.81 1.22
N LEU A 73 0.92 -17.46 2.52
CA LEU A 73 1.52 -18.36 3.52
C LEU A 73 0.63 -19.58 3.83
N VAL A 74 -0.66 -19.54 3.48
CA VAL A 74 -1.64 -20.62 3.66
C VAL A 74 -2.06 -21.21 2.31
N SER A 75 -2.55 -20.37 1.41
CA SER A 75 -3.04 -20.71 0.08
C SER A 75 -1.92 -21.08 -0.88
N LYS A 76 -2.18 -22.05 -1.77
CA LYS A 76 -1.26 -22.48 -2.84
C LYS A 76 -1.51 -21.78 -4.17
N PHE A 77 -2.39 -20.77 -4.21
CA PHE A 77 -2.81 -20.08 -5.45
C PHE A 77 -1.60 -19.53 -6.25
N TRP A 78 -0.58 -19.00 -5.56
CA TRP A 78 0.64 -18.45 -6.17
C TRP A 78 1.84 -19.42 -6.15
N GLY A 79 1.59 -20.70 -5.85
CA GLY A 79 2.60 -21.72 -5.55
C GLY A 79 2.67 -22.06 -4.06
N ASP A 80 3.35 -23.15 -3.72
CA ASP A 80 3.54 -23.61 -2.34
C ASP A 80 4.98 -23.39 -1.88
N TRP A 81 5.20 -22.34 -1.11
CA TRP A 81 6.52 -21.95 -0.58
C TRP A 81 7.18 -23.05 0.26
N ARG A 82 6.41 -24.02 0.76
CA ARG A 82 6.90 -25.15 1.56
C ARG A 82 7.68 -26.15 0.73
N THR A 83 7.42 -26.20 -0.58
CA THR A 83 8.01 -27.16 -1.51
C THR A 83 8.74 -26.51 -2.66
N ASP A 84 8.44 -25.24 -2.97
CA ASP A 84 9.10 -24.45 -4.02
C ASP A 84 9.86 -23.27 -3.39
N PRO A 85 11.19 -23.16 -3.58
CA PRO A 85 12.00 -22.12 -2.98
C PRO A 85 11.76 -20.72 -3.55
N LYS A 86 11.01 -20.58 -4.66
CA LYS A 86 10.77 -19.31 -5.39
C LYS A 86 10.43 -18.12 -4.49
N TRP A 87 9.68 -18.34 -3.42
CA TRP A 87 9.19 -17.29 -2.53
C TRP A 87 9.96 -17.16 -1.21
N LEU A 88 10.88 -18.09 -0.89
CA LEU A 88 11.54 -18.13 0.43
C LEU A 88 12.40 -16.90 0.72
N TRP A 89 12.99 -16.28 -0.29
CA TRP A 89 13.76 -15.04 -0.12
C TRP A 89 12.90 -13.93 0.51
N ARG A 90 11.59 -13.88 0.19
CA ARG A 90 10.64 -12.90 0.77
C ARG A 90 10.32 -13.14 2.25
N LEU A 91 10.71 -14.28 2.79
CA LEU A 91 10.56 -14.63 4.20
C LEU A 91 11.88 -14.52 4.98
N SER A 92 12.99 -14.17 4.31
CA SER A 92 14.31 -14.19 4.91
C SER A 92 14.98 -12.81 4.90
N ARG A 93 15.22 -12.25 6.09
CA ARG A 93 15.95 -10.98 6.22
C ARG A 93 17.38 -11.09 5.70
N GLY A 94 18.02 -12.25 5.90
CA GLY A 94 19.36 -12.53 5.38
C GLY A 94 19.45 -12.49 3.85
N HIS A 95 18.31 -12.57 3.15
CA HIS A 95 18.21 -12.45 1.69
C HIS A 95 17.58 -11.11 1.26
N GLY A 96 17.62 -10.09 2.13
CA GLY A 96 17.17 -8.73 1.82
C GLY A 96 15.68 -8.47 2.00
N SER A 97 14.92 -9.41 2.57
CA SER A 97 13.49 -9.18 2.82
C SER A 97 13.25 -8.27 4.02
N ASN A 98 12.48 -7.21 3.79
CA ASN A 98 11.85 -6.39 4.83
C ASN A 98 10.45 -6.92 5.24
N GLY A 99 10.13 -8.17 4.89
CA GLY A 99 8.89 -8.85 5.24
C GLY A 99 7.66 -8.30 4.53
N VAL A 100 6.50 -8.50 5.15
CA VAL A 100 5.22 -7.95 4.70
C VAL A 100 5.26 -6.41 4.69
N LEU A 101 5.98 -5.79 5.63
CA LEU A 101 6.12 -4.34 5.72
C LEU A 101 6.81 -3.75 4.48
N GLY A 102 7.96 -4.28 4.08
CA GLY A 102 8.66 -3.76 2.91
C GLY A 102 8.01 -4.11 1.57
N ASP A 103 7.24 -5.21 1.52
CA ASP A 103 6.66 -5.71 0.28
C ASP A 103 5.28 -5.10 -0.02
N VAL A 104 4.33 -5.25 0.91
CA VAL A 104 2.95 -4.76 0.76
C VAL A 104 2.66 -3.57 1.67
N GLY A 105 3.44 -3.37 2.73
CA GLY A 105 3.32 -2.21 3.61
C GLY A 105 3.57 -0.89 2.87
N ILE A 106 4.59 -0.83 2.01
CA ILE A 106 4.84 0.34 1.15
C ILE A 106 3.61 0.71 0.31
N HIS A 107 2.92 -0.29 -0.24
CA HIS A 107 1.72 -0.08 -1.03
C HIS A 107 0.57 0.46 -0.21
N ILE A 108 0.27 -0.12 0.96
CA ILE A 108 -0.90 0.31 1.74
C ILE A 108 -0.68 1.63 2.47
N LEU A 109 0.56 1.95 2.84
CA LEU A 109 0.91 3.27 3.38
C LEU A 109 0.76 4.35 2.30
N ASP A 110 1.25 4.08 1.08
CA ASP A 110 1.00 4.98 -0.06
C ASP A 110 -0.49 5.09 -0.37
N PHE A 111 -1.21 3.97 -0.41
CA PHE A 111 -2.65 3.94 -0.69
C PHE A 111 -3.44 4.79 0.32
N ALA A 112 -3.08 4.73 1.61
CA ALA A 112 -3.68 5.52 2.67
C ALA A 112 -3.38 7.01 2.56
N SER A 113 -2.10 7.42 2.52
CA SER A 113 -1.72 8.83 2.47
C SER A 113 -2.08 9.50 1.14
N TYR A 114 -1.87 8.79 0.03
CA TYR A 114 -2.26 9.26 -1.29
C TYR A 114 -3.77 9.37 -1.42
N GLY A 115 -4.53 8.34 -1.01
CA GLY A 115 -6.00 8.37 -1.07
C GLY A 115 -6.61 9.45 -0.18
N ALA A 116 -6.09 9.61 1.05
CA ALA A 116 -6.55 10.64 1.98
C ALA A 116 -6.06 12.05 1.63
N ALA A 117 -5.11 12.20 0.71
CA ALA A 117 -4.48 13.49 0.40
C ALA A 117 -3.91 14.22 1.62
N VAL A 118 -3.44 13.46 2.61
CA VAL A 118 -2.78 13.97 3.82
C VAL A 118 -1.56 13.12 4.11
N ASP A 119 -0.46 13.77 4.48
CA ASP A 119 0.79 13.09 4.81
C ASP A 119 0.71 12.41 6.19
N ILE A 120 1.44 11.31 6.33
CA ILE A 120 1.62 10.62 7.61
C ILE A 120 2.73 11.35 8.39
N ASP A 121 2.49 11.66 9.66
CA ASP A 121 3.40 12.42 10.52
C ASP A 121 4.05 11.53 11.60
N HIS A 122 3.24 10.78 12.37
CA HIS A 122 3.74 9.86 13.39
C HIS A 122 3.19 8.45 13.21
N VAL A 123 3.99 7.45 13.59
CA VAL A 123 3.60 6.04 13.49
C VAL A 123 3.97 5.28 14.77
N PHE A 124 3.10 4.39 15.20
CA PHE A 124 3.43 3.29 16.09
C PHE A 124 3.15 1.98 15.40
N CYS A 125 4.16 1.13 15.24
CA CYS A 125 4.05 -0.12 14.48
C CYS A 125 4.43 -1.32 15.32
N ARG A 126 3.56 -2.34 15.34
CA ARG A 126 3.87 -3.67 15.83
C ARG A 126 4.07 -4.63 14.67
N LEU A 127 5.28 -5.19 14.57
CA LEU A 127 5.61 -6.25 13.62
C LEU A 127 5.47 -7.62 14.26
N ARG A 128 5.10 -8.62 13.47
CA ARG A 128 5.05 -10.02 13.90
C ARG A 128 5.61 -10.94 12.82
N ALA A 129 6.52 -11.82 13.23
CA ALA A 129 6.91 -13.01 12.49
C ALA A 129 6.44 -14.24 13.29
N PHE A 130 6.02 -15.28 12.59
CA PHE A 130 5.61 -16.56 13.18
C PHE A 130 6.60 -17.66 12.78
N ASP A 131 6.72 -18.69 13.60
CA ASP A 131 7.46 -19.90 13.23
C ASP A 131 6.69 -20.64 12.12
N LYS A 132 7.37 -20.90 11.01
CA LYS A 132 6.76 -21.39 9.77
C LYS A 132 7.15 -22.83 9.40
N ALA A 133 8.30 -23.28 9.87
CA ALA A 133 8.87 -24.59 9.59
C ALA A 133 9.72 -25.08 10.79
N PRO A 134 10.08 -26.38 10.89
CA PRO A 134 11.02 -26.85 11.91
C PRO A 134 12.31 -26.01 11.92
N GLY A 135 12.69 -25.50 13.09
CA GLY A 135 13.84 -24.59 13.25
C GLY A 135 13.67 -23.22 12.56
N ASN A 136 12.45 -22.86 12.16
CA ASN A 136 12.08 -21.67 11.41
C ASN A 136 12.98 -21.41 10.18
N ARG A 137 13.30 -22.49 9.45
CA ARG A 137 14.26 -22.48 8.34
C ARG A 137 13.86 -23.49 7.26
N ILE A 138 14.14 -23.16 6.00
CA ILE A 138 14.13 -24.10 4.87
C ILE A 138 15.40 -23.85 4.05
N GLY A 139 16.26 -24.85 3.91
CA GLY A 139 17.59 -24.66 3.30
C GLY A 139 18.37 -23.53 3.97
N ASP A 140 18.90 -22.61 3.17
CA ASP A 140 19.64 -21.45 3.67
C ASP A 140 18.75 -20.28 4.13
N TYR A 141 17.44 -20.37 3.92
CA TYR A 141 16.50 -19.32 4.26
C TYR A 141 16.04 -19.42 5.72
N GLY A 142 16.56 -18.55 6.58
CA GLY A 142 15.93 -18.27 7.88
C GLY A 142 14.62 -17.53 7.64
N LEU A 143 13.50 -18.03 8.15
CA LEU A 143 12.16 -17.51 7.87
C LEU A 143 11.74 -16.42 8.88
N ASP A 144 12.63 -15.44 9.07
CA ASP A 144 12.63 -14.47 10.15
C ASP A 144 12.08 -13.08 9.78
N ALA A 145 11.67 -12.88 8.52
CA ALA A 145 10.99 -11.65 8.10
C ALA A 145 9.58 -11.57 8.69
N ASN A 146 9.09 -10.34 8.92
CA ASN A 146 7.73 -10.12 9.43
C ASN A 146 6.67 -10.63 8.43
N ASP A 147 5.64 -11.29 8.95
CA ASP A 147 4.52 -11.84 8.18
C ASP A 147 3.26 -10.98 8.30
N SER A 148 3.16 -10.21 9.39
CA SER A 148 2.06 -9.29 9.69
C SER A 148 2.58 -8.01 10.35
N PHE A 149 1.86 -6.91 10.14
CA PHE A 149 2.01 -5.70 10.94
C PHE A 149 0.64 -5.09 11.26
N ALA A 150 0.58 -4.35 12.36
CA ALA A 150 -0.50 -3.42 12.67
C ALA A 150 0.10 -2.09 13.12
N MET A 151 -0.47 -0.99 12.64
CA MET A 151 0.00 0.37 12.88
C MET A 151 -1.15 1.27 13.30
N THR A 152 -0.84 2.19 14.22
CA THR A 152 -1.60 3.43 14.40
C THR A 152 -0.78 4.57 13.82
N LEU A 153 -1.47 5.53 13.20
CA LEU A 153 -0.87 6.67 12.50
C LEU A 153 -1.50 7.97 13.00
N ASP A 154 -0.69 9.00 13.13
CA ASP A 154 -1.15 10.39 13.15
C ASP A 154 -0.80 11.03 11.82
N PHE A 155 -1.78 11.68 11.20
CA PHE A 155 -1.60 12.43 9.96
C PHE A 155 -1.29 13.89 10.25
N SER A 156 -0.66 14.59 9.29
CA SER A 156 -0.21 15.98 9.46
C SER A 156 -1.34 16.99 9.70
N ASN A 157 -2.59 16.63 9.40
CA ASN A 157 -3.77 17.44 9.69
C ASN A 157 -4.45 17.10 11.04
N GLY A 158 -3.87 16.19 11.83
CA GLY A 158 -4.41 15.69 13.09
C GLY A 158 -5.42 14.55 12.96
N ALA A 159 -5.65 14.00 11.76
CA ALA A 159 -6.44 12.77 11.61
C ALA A 159 -5.72 11.57 12.24
N PHE A 160 -6.51 10.66 12.83
CA PHE A 160 -6.00 9.40 13.37
C PHE A 160 -6.19 8.27 12.37
N GLY A 161 -5.28 7.30 12.32
CA GLY A 161 -5.44 6.17 11.41
C GLY A 161 -4.99 4.82 11.94
N VAL A 162 -5.51 3.78 11.32
CA VAL A 162 -5.13 2.39 11.55
C VAL A 162 -4.78 1.73 10.22
N VAL A 163 -3.58 1.17 10.12
CA VAL A 163 -3.13 0.47 8.93
C VAL A 163 -2.58 -0.90 9.30
N HIS A 164 -2.98 -1.95 8.58
CA HIS A 164 -2.45 -3.28 8.83
C HIS A 164 -2.25 -4.09 7.55
N ALA A 165 -1.36 -5.07 7.61
CA ALA A 165 -1.19 -6.03 6.54
C ALA A 165 -0.82 -7.41 7.10
N SER A 166 -1.16 -8.45 6.35
CA SER A 166 -0.81 -9.82 6.71
C SER A 166 -0.72 -10.72 5.50
N ARG A 167 0.22 -11.67 5.52
CA ARG A 167 0.32 -12.79 4.58
C ARG A 167 -0.44 -14.04 5.05
N TRP A 168 -1.05 -13.97 6.24
CA TRP A 168 -1.86 -15.03 6.86
C TRP A 168 -3.38 -14.79 6.77
N ALA A 169 -3.82 -13.76 6.04
CA ALA A 169 -5.23 -13.36 5.97
C ALA A 169 -6.02 -14.24 5.00
N THR A 170 -6.19 -15.53 5.35
CA THR A 170 -6.97 -16.52 4.58
C THR A 170 -8.34 -15.97 4.19
N GLY A 171 -8.72 -16.16 2.93
CA GLY A 171 -9.88 -15.52 2.31
C GLY A 171 -9.50 -14.37 1.37
N HIS A 172 -8.31 -13.78 1.53
CA HIS A 172 -7.83 -12.71 0.67
C HIS A 172 -6.60 -13.17 -0.13
N LEU A 173 -6.68 -13.11 -1.47
CA LEU A 173 -5.53 -13.39 -2.34
C LEU A 173 -4.64 -12.17 -2.52
N ASN A 174 -5.25 -11.00 -2.74
CA ASN A 174 -4.59 -9.72 -2.92
C ASN A 174 -5.59 -8.57 -2.77
N GLU A 175 -6.04 -8.27 -1.55
CA GLU A 175 -7.04 -7.22 -1.30
C GLU A 175 -6.42 -6.00 -0.62
N LEU A 176 -6.60 -4.83 -1.23
CA LEU A 176 -6.37 -3.52 -0.63
C LEU A 176 -7.72 -2.91 -0.29
N ARG A 177 -7.82 -2.34 0.90
CA ARG A 177 -9.00 -1.60 1.35
C ARG A 177 -8.56 -0.30 2.00
N LEU A 178 -9.28 0.78 1.70
CA LEU A 178 -9.12 2.09 2.30
C LEU A 178 -10.49 2.62 2.69
N ARG A 179 -10.60 3.16 3.90
CA ARG A 179 -11.73 3.96 4.34
C ARG A 179 -11.23 5.29 4.86
N ILE A 180 -11.89 6.35 4.43
CA ILE A 180 -11.55 7.72 4.77
C ILE A 180 -12.81 8.36 5.31
N TYR A 181 -12.75 8.90 6.51
CA TYR A 181 -13.88 9.55 7.17
C TYR A 181 -13.50 10.99 7.48
N GLY A 182 -14.33 11.90 7.01
CA GLY A 182 -14.21 13.32 7.29
C GLY A 182 -15.45 13.88 7.97
N GLU A 183 -15.47 15.18 8.18
CA GLU A 183 -16.55 15.90 8.86
C GLU A 183 -17.90 15.83 8.15
N LYS A 184 -17.90 15.57 6.83
CA LYS A 184 -19.11 15.63 5.99
C LYS A 184 -19.47 14.29 5.33
N GLY A 185 -18.71 13.24 5.60
CA GLY A 185 -18.98 11.94 4.99
C GLY A 185 -17.83 10.96 5.04
N GLY A 186 -18.00 9.84 4.35
CA GLY A 186 -17.02 8.78 4.24
C GLY A 186 -16.84 8.28 2.81
N ILE A 187 -15.65 7.76 2.51
CA ILE A 187 -15.28 7.11 1.26
C ILE A 187 -14.70 5.73 1.58
N GLU A 188 -15.09 4.69 0.83
CA GLU A 188 -14.47 3.37 0.84
C GLU A 188 -13.95 3.03 -0.55
N VAL A 189 -12.69 2.58 -0.61
CA VAL A 189 -12.08 1.99 -1.81
C VAL A 189 -11.72 0.55 -1.50
N VAL A 190 -12.11 -0.38 -2.37
CA VAL A 190 -11.65 -1.77 -2.36
C VAL A 190 -11.01 -2.07 -3.69
N HIS A 191 -9.84 -2.72 -3.68
CA HIS A 191 -9.19 -3.24 -4.87
C HIS A 191 -8.72 -4.67 -4.63
N ASN A 192 -9.09 -5.59 -5.50
CA ASN A 192 -8.67 -6.99 -5.43
C ASN A 192 -8.47 -7.56 -6.86
N LEU A 193 -8.33 -8.88 -6.96
CA LEU A 193 -8.11 -9.54 -8.26
C LEU A 193 -9.32 -9.46 -9.19
N ASP A 194 -10.52 -9.25 -8.67
CA ASP A 194 -11.77 -9.20 -9.43
C ASP A 194 -12.10 -7.77 -9.91
N GLY A 195 -11.41 -6.75 -9.39
CA GLY A 195 -11.59 -5.37 -9.81
C GLY A 195 -11.44 -4.37 -8.66
N SER A 196 -12.05 -3.19 -8.84
CA SER A 196 -12.05 -2.14 -7.84
C SER A 196 -13.45 -1.56 -7.67
N ALA A 197 -13.80 -1.18 -6.45
CA ALA A 197 -15.04 -0.50 -6.13
C ALA A 197 -14.74 0.79 -5.35
N LEU A 198 -15.53 1.83 -5.62
CA LEU A 198 -15.54 3.10 -4.88
C LEU A 198 -16.94 3.29 -4.31
N LYS A 199 -17.04 3.53 -3.01
CA LYS A 199 -18.30 3.90 -2.35
C LYS A 199 -18.15 5.21 -1.60
N ALA A 200 -19.23 5.98 -1.51
CA ALA A 200 -19.28 7.18 -0.71
C ALA A 200 -20.60 7.29 0.08
N CYS A 201 -20.51 7.88 1.27
CA CYS A 201 -21.63 8.29 2.10
C CYS A 201 -21.45 9.78 2.37
N ILE A 202 -22.16 10.63 1.62
CA ILE A 202 -22.01 12.09 1.59
C ILE A 202 -23.38 12.78 1.45
N GLY A 203 -23.48 14.06 1.80
CA GLY A 203 -24.74 14.80 1.69
C GLY A 203 -25.85 14.21 2.57
N GLU A 204 -27.08 14.13 2.07
CA GLU A 204 -28.23 13.59 2.83
C GLU A 204 -28.06 12.11 3.21
N ASN A 205 -27.20 11.37 2.50
CA ASN A 205 -26.93 9.97 2.77
C ASN A 205 -26.23 9.75 4.13
N VAL A 206 -25.56 10.77 4.67
CA VAL A 206 -24.88 10.72 5.97
C VAL A 206 -25.88 10.46 7.10
N GLU A 207 -27.05 11.10 7.05
CA GLU A 207 -28.07 11.00 8.11
C GLU A 207 -28.66 9.59 8.25
N ASN A 208 -28.55 8.78 7.19
CA ASN A 208 -29.12 7.43 7.14
C ASN A 208 -28.05 6.35 6.91
N ALA A 209 -26.76 6.70 6.97
CA ALA A 209 -25.63 5.81 6.71
C ALA A 209 -25.72 5.06 5.36
N ILE A 210 -26.24 5.71 4.32
CA ILE A 210 -26.38 5.13 2.99
C ILE A 210 -25.05 5.26 2.24
N TRP A 211 -24.53 4.13 1.76
CA TRP A 211 -23.32 4.07 0.93
C TRP A 211 -23.71 3.81 -0.51
N GLU A 212 -23.35 4.74 -1.39
CA GLU A 212 -23.58 4.60 -2.83
C GLU A 212 -22.29 4.20 -3.52
N GLU A 213 -22.40 3.27 -4.48
CA GLU A 213 -21.30 2.91 -5.35
C GLU A 213 -21.17 3.93 -6.48
N LEU A 214 -19.94 4.37 -6.74
CA LEU A 214 -19.63 5.41 -7.70
C LEU A 214 -18.78 4.86 -8.83
N ASP A 215 -19.06 5.29 -10.06
CA ASP A 215 -18.18 5.02 -11.19
C ASP A 215 -16.91 5.89 -11.07
N ALA A 216 -15.76 5.22 -11.01
CA ALA A 216 -14.46 5.87 -10.94
C ALA A 216 -13.82 6.07 -12.33
N GLY A 217 -14.42 5.54 -13.39
CA GLY A 217 -13.92 5.61 -14.76
C GLY A 217 -12.59 4.89 -14.95
N THR A 218 -11.72 5.46 -15.79
CA THR A 218 -10.38 4.95 -16.08
C THR A 218 -9.33 6.02 -15.86
N VAL A 219 -8.09 5.60 -15.62
CA VAL A 219 -6.96 6.51 -15.40
C VAL A 219 -5.73 6.03 -16.17
N PRO A 220 -4.82 6.94 -16.56
CA PRO A 220 -3.54 6.55 -17.11
C PRO A 220 -2.76 5.66 -16.14
N THR A 221 -2.07 4.66 -16.67
CA THR A 221 -1.13 3.84 -15.91
C THR A 221 0.12 4.63 -15.54
N ASN A 222 0.86 4.19 -14.52
CA ASN A 222 2.18 4.73 -14.17
C ASN A 222 3.15 4.69 -15.35
N TYR A 223 3.04 3.68 -16.22
CA TYR A 223 3.84 3.60 -17.44
C TYR A 223 3.52 4.77 -18.39
N GLN A 224 2.23 5.01 -18.66
CA GLN A 224 1.80 6.16 -19.48
C GLN A 224 2.22 7.48 -18.83
N ARG A 225 2.00 7.65 -17.52
CA ARG A 225 2.45 8.84 -16.78
C ARG A 225 3.96 9.05 -16.86
N PHE A 226 4.74 7.97 -16.87
CA PHE A 226 6.20 8.04 -16.95
C PHE A 226 6.69 8.37 -18.38
N THR A 227 6.03 7.83 -19.41
CA THR A 227 6.40 8.11 -20.80
C THR A 227 6.01 9.52 -21.26
N ASP A 228 4.97 10.08 -20.65
CA ASP A 228 4.38 11.37 -21.04
C ASP A 228 4.92 12.56 -20.23
N ALA A 229 5.79 12.32 -19.24
CA ALA A 229 6.35 13.32 -18.31
C ALA A 229 7.57 14.08 -18.86
#